data_AF-A0A7J8IL91-F1
#
_entry.id   AF-A0A7J8IL91-F1
#
_cell.length_a   1.000
_cell.length_b   1.000
_cell.length_c   1.000
_cell.angle_alpha   90.00
_cell.angle_beta   90.00
_cell.angle_gamma   90.00
#
_symmetry.space_group_name_H-M   'P 1'
#
loop_
_entity.id
_entity.type
_entity.pdbx_description
1 polymer ?
#
loop_
_entity_poly.entity_id
_entity_poly.type
_entity_poly.pdbx_seq_one_letter_code
_entity_poly.pdbx_strand_id
1 'polypeptide(L)'
;MPSEGRCWETLQALRSSDKGRLCYHRDWLLRGEDVLEECISVPKLSSYSGWVVDHVLPHKQENQSPSETSSSSRSAPALDQPSLIPTSSVRSLAFSPASPETPDGTKGKHESQHTESMVLQSSRGIKVEGCIRMYELVHRMKGTEGLRQWQEEQERKVRALSEMASEQLKRFDERKELKHHKEFQDLREVMERSSREALGQQEKLKAEHRHRAKILNLKLREAEQQRLRQAEQERLRREEGQGRLRSLYALQEEVLQLRQQLDASDRHRDLLKLDLSAFLTRGNQLCGLISGIIRAASEVRALGGHCL
;
A
#
# COMPACT_ATOMS: atom_id res chain seq x y z
N MET A 1 -19.17 33.56 -57.99
CA MET A 1 -20.47 32.86 -57.85
C MET A 1 -21.38 33.75 -57.01
N PRO A 2 -22.54 34.22 -57.52
CA PRO A 2 -23.43 35.10 -56.77
C PRO A 2 -24.54 34.28 -56.07
N SER A 3 -24.32 33.82 -54.84
CA SER A 3 -25.37 33.11 -54.09
C SER A 3 -25.27 33.16 -52.55
N GLU A 4 -24.23 33.73 -51.95
CA GLU A 4 -24.05 33.69 -50.49
C GLU A 4 -25.16 34.38 -49.69
N GLY A 5 -25.79 35.43 -50.25
CA GLY A 5 -26.89 36.15 -49.58
C GLY A 5 -28.23 35.39 -49.54
N ARG A 6 -28.56 34.61 -50.58
CA ARG A 6 -29.87 33.92 -50.69
C ARG A 6 -29.99 32.66 -49.82
N CYS A 7 -28.86 32.14 -49.34
CA CYS A 7 -28.83 30.94 -48.51
C CYS A 7 -29.48 31.17 -47.14
N TRP A 8 -29.20 32.31 -46.52
CA TRP A 8 -29.68 32.62 -45.17
C TRP A 8 -31.18 32.92 -45.09
N GLU A 9 -31.72 33.63 -46.08
CA GLU A 9 -33.15 33.91 -46.21
C GLU A 9 -33.95 32.61 -46.37
N THR A 10 -33.43 31.67 -47.17
CA THR A 10 -34.05 30.36 -47.39
C THR A 10 -34.04 29.52 -46.10
N LEU A 11 -32.95 29.54 -45.33
CA LEU A 11 -32.87 28.86 -44.03
C LEU A 11 -33.84 29.45 -43.00
N GLN A 12 -34.01 30.77 -43.01
CA GLN A 12 -34.95 31.45 -42.11
C GLN A 12 -36.41 31.17 -42.49
N ALA A 13 -36.72 31.11 -43.79
CA ALA A 13 -38.02 30.67 -44.30
C ALA A 13 -38.32 29.20 -43.93
N LEU A 14 -37.32 28.32 -44.02
CA LEU A 14 -37.46 26.92 -43.59
C LEU A 14 -37.73 26.80 -42.09
N ARG A 15 -37.00 27.52 -41.23
CA ARG A 15 -37.24 27.52 -39.78
C ARG A 15 -38.63 28.02 -39.38
N SER A 16 -39.21 28.94 -40.15
CA SER A 16 -40.52 29.53 -39.88
C SER A 16 -41.68 28.75 -40.51
N SER A 17 -41.38 27.78 -41.40
CA SER A 17 -42.34 26.85 -41.98
C SER A 17 -42.79 25.80 -40.96
N ASP A 18 -44.02 25.32 -41.12
CA ASP A 18 -44.58 24.25 -40.29
C ASP A 18 -43.77 22.95 -40.39
N LYS A 19 -43.03 22.74 -41.49
CA LYS A 19 -42.10 21.61 -41.64
C LYS A 19 -40.74 21.81 -40.97
N GLY A 20 -40.35 23.04 -40.66
CA GLY A 20 -39.09 23.34 -39.97
C GLY A 20 -39.24 23.65 -38.49
N ARG A 21 -40.47 23.83 -37.99
CA ARG A 21 -40.80 23.83 -36.56
C ARG A 21 -40.78 22.41 -36.00
N LEU A 22 -39.57 21.88 -35.80
CA LEU A 22 -39.40 20.62 -35.09
C LEU A 22 -39.76 20.85 -33.60
N CYS A 23 -40.81 20.16 -33.13
CA CYS A 23 -41.22 20.18 -31.74
C CYS A 23 -40.39 19.17 -30.97
N TYR A 24 -39.52 19.63 -30.07
CA TYR A 24 -38.77 18.76 -29.17
C TYR A 24 -39.49 18.71 -27.81
N HIS A 25 -40.10 17.58 -27.48
CA HIS A 25 -40.70 17.37 -26.17
C HIS A 25 -39.63 16.85 -25.20
N ARG A 26 -39.48 17.53 -24.05
CA ARG A 26 -38.51 17.18 -23.01
C ARG A 26 -38.72 15.76 -22.43
N ASP A 27 -39.93 15.23 -22.59
CA ASP A 27 -40.32 13.92 -22.09
C ASP A 27 -39.83 12.77 -22.99
N TRP A 28 -39.34 13.04 -24.21
CA TRP A 28 -38.79 12.01 -25.11
C TRP A 28 -37.53 11.33 -24.55
N LEU A 29 -36.67 12.09 -23.85
CA LEU A 29 -35.49 11.54 -23.18
C LEU A 29 -35.84 10.68 -21.95
N LEU A 30 -37.00 10.91 -21.33
CA LEU A 30 -37.47 10.20 -20.14
C LEU A 30 -38.23 8.92 -20.49
N ARG A 31 -38.80 8.83 -21.70
CA ARG A 31 -39.61 7.69 -22.15
C ARG A 31 -38.80 6.53 -22.73
N GLY A 32 -37.48 6.69 -22.87
CA GLY A 32 -36.58 5.64 -23.36
C GLY A 32 -36.80 5.23 -24.82
N GLU A 33 -37.56 6.02 -25.58
CA GLU A 33 -37.69 5.86 -27.03
C GLU A 33 -36.43 6.44 -27.67
N ASP A 34 -35.47 5.57 -27.96
CA ASP A 34 -34.23 5.97 -28.62
C ASP A 34 -34.56 6.25 -30.09
N VAL A 35 -34.82 7.52 -30.43
CA VAL A 35 -35.22 7.98 -31.77
C VAL A 35 -34.20 7.59 -32.85
N LEU A 36 -33.01 7.13 -32.45
CA LEU A 36 -31.93 6.67 -33.31
C LEU A 36 -31.81 5.13 -33.39
N GLU A 37 -32.73 4.35 -32.80
CA GLU A 37 -32.69 2.89 -32.81
C GLU A 37 -32.85 2.29 -34.23
N GLU A 38 -33.53 3.00 -35.15
CA GLU A 38 -33.57 2.64 -36.59
C GLU A 38 -32.29 3.05 -37.36
N CYS A 39 -31.41 3.85 -36.78
CA CYS A 39 -30.16 4.26 -37.43
C CYS A 39 -29.06 3.21 -37.21
N ILE A 40 -29.04 2.18 -38.05
CA ILE A 40 -28.07 1.05 -37.98
C ILE A 40 -26.61 1.49 -38.29
N SER A 41 -26.37 2.77 -38.62
CA SER A 41 -25.03 3.28 -38.96
C SER A 41 -24.54 4.32 -37.96
N VAL A 42 -23.31 4.12 -37.48
CA VAL A 42 -22.60 5.08 -36.61
C VAL A 42 -22.55 6.44 -37.32
N PRO A 43 -23.01 7.54 -36.70
CA PRO A 43 -22.98 8.86 -37.32
C PRO A 43 -21.52 9.23 -37.63
N LYS A 44 -21.18 9.30 -38.91
CA LYS A 44 -19.87 9.72 -39.38
C LYS A 44 -19.89 11.21 -39.61
N LEU A 45 -18.98 11.91 -38.95
CA LEU A 45 -18.74 13.31 -39.24
C LEU A 45 -18.24 13.46 -40.68
N SER A 46 -18.75 14.45 -41.39
CA SER A 46 -18.20 14.86 -42.68
C SER A 46 -16.72 15.20 -42.53
N SER A 47 -15.91 14.93 -43.57
CA SER A 47 -14.50 15.30 -43.65
C SER A 47 -14.26 16.82 -43.49
N TYR A 48 -15.31 17.63 -43.63
CA TYR A 48 -15.28 19.09 -43.43
C TYR A 48 -15.68 19.54 -42.02
N SER A 49 -15.98 18.62 -41.09
CA SER A 49 -16.45 18.93 -39.73
C SER A 49 -15.43 19.74 -38.91
N GLY A 50 -14.13 19.53 -39.14
CA GLY A 50 -13.07 20.31 -38.48
C GLY A 50 -13.16 21.81 -38.77
N TRP A 51 -13.53 22.19 -40.00
CA TRP A 51 -13.66 23.59 -40.40
C TRP A 51 -14.75 24.34 -39.61
N VAL A 52 -15.84 23.65 -39.26
CA VAL A 52 -16.98 24.24 -38.53
C VAL A 52 -16.62 24.54 -37.06
N VAL A 53 -15.82 23.67 -36.43
CA VAL A 53 -15.38 23.86 -35.04
C VAL A 53 -14.53 25.13 -34.91
N ASP A 54 -13.65 25.37 -35.88
CA ASP A 54 -12.72 26.50 -35.86
C ASP A 54 -13.37 27.87 -36.15
N HIS A 55 -14.53 27.89 -36.82
CA HIS A 55 -15.13 29.13 -37.33
C HIS A 55 -16.48 29.50 -36.69
N VAL A 56 -17.11 28.61 -35.92
CA VAL A 56 -18.45 28.86 -35.33
C VAL A 56 -18.40 29.14 -33.82
N LEU A 57 -17.33 28.78 -33.12
CA LEU A 57 -17.16 29.09 -31.69
C LEU A 57 -16.30 30.35 -31.51
N PRO A 58 -16.87 31.50 -31.07
CA PRO A 58 -16.06 32.64 -30.69
C PRO A 58 -15.27 32.28 -29.43
N HIS A 59 -13.94 32.28 -29.54
CA HIS A 59 -13.00 32.11 -28.44
C HIS A 59 -13.19 33.22 -27.39
N LYS A 60 -14.03 33.00 -26.38
CA LYS A 60 -14.04 33.83 -25.17
C LYS A 60 -12.99 33.29 -24.19
N GLN A 61 -11.78 33.79 -24.33
CA GLN A 61 -10.72 33.66 -23.34
C GLN A 61 -10.83 34.85 -22.39
N GLU A 62 -11.38 34.62 -21.20
CA GLU A 62 -11.31 35.56 -20.08
C GLU A 62 -10.52 34.90 -18.94
N ASN A 63 -9.50 35.62 -18.48
CA ASN A 63 -8.56 35.22 -17.44
C ASN A 63 -9.26 35.03 -16.09
N GLN A 64 -8.88 34.00 -15.32
CA GLN A 64 -8.35 34.10 -13.94
C GLN A 64 -8.28 32.72 -13.24
N SER A 65 -7.20 32.51 -12.50
CA SER A 65 -6.87 31.40 -11.61
C SER A 65 -7.43 31.63 -10.19
N PRO A 66 -7.04 30.87 -9.14
CA PRO A 66 -7.00 29.42 -8.90
C PRO A 66 -7.79 29.05 -7.59
N SER A 67 -7.94 27.75 -7.28
CA SER A 67 -8.10 27.13 -5.92
C SER A 67 -8.88 25.81 -6.04
N GLU A 68 -8.26 24.67 -5.80
CA GLU A 68 -8.18 23.93 -4.52
C GLU A 68 -9.45 23.16 -4.12
N THR A 69 -9.19 21.92 -3.66
CA THR A 69 -10.06 20.94 -2.98
C THR A 69 -11.04 20.12 -3.83
N SER A 70 -10.70 18.83 -4.01
CA SER A 70 -11.36 17.76 -3.25
C SER A 70 -10.85 16.38 -3.68
N SER A 71 -10.30 15.67 -2.69
CA SER A 71 -10.02 14.25 -2.67
C SER A 71 -11.29 13.40 -2.78
N SER A 72 -11.25 12.26 -3.49
CA SER A 72 -11.59 10.95 -2.90
C SER A 72 -11.28 9.79 -3.85
N SER A 73 -10.66 8.78 -3.26
CA SER A 73 -10.40 7.42 -3.75
C SER A 73 -11.64 6.66 -4.24
N ARG A 74 -11.47 5.66 -5.12
CA ARG A 74 -11.51 4.21 -4.78
C ARG A 74 -11.77 3.33 -6.04
N SER A 75 -11.00 2.24 -6.12
CA SER A 75 -11.29 0.93 -6.78
C SER A 75 -10.87 0.71 -8.25
N ALA A 76 -9.83 -0.10 -8.43
CA ALA A 76 -9.69 -1.11 -9.51
C ALA A 76 -10.54 -2.37 -9.15
N PRO A 77 -10.57 -3.53 -9.86
CA PRO A 77 -9.78 -3.96 -11.05
C PRO A 77 -10.52 -4.85 -12.10
N ALA A 78 -9.77 -5.27 -13.16
CA ALA A 78 -9.86 -6.55 -13.92
C ALA A 78 -11.16 -6.86 -14.71
N LEU A 79 -11.25 -7.62 -15.80
CA LEU A 79 -10.47 -8.53 -16.68
C LEU A 79 -11.37 -8.57 -17.96
N ASP A 80 -10.97 -8.57 -19.22
CA ASP A 80 -10.37 -9.67 -19.98
C ASP A 80 -10.38 -9.22 -21.46
N GLN A 81 -9.28 -9.47 -22.16
CA GLN A 81 -9.20 -9.35 -23.60
C GLN A 81 -8.43 -10.57 -24.12
N PRO A 82 -8.99 -11.33 -25.07
CA PRO A 82 -8.18 -12.14 -25.97
C PRO A 82 -8.31 -11.66 -27.42
N SER A 83 -7.13 -11.38 -27.97
CA SER A 83 -6.63 -11.67 -29.32
C SER A 83 -7.49 -11.38 -30.55
N LEU A 84 -6.87 -10.76 -31.56
CA LEU A 84 -6.53 -11.41 -32.83
C LEU A 84 -5.72 -10.42 -33.69
N ILE A 85 -4.45 -10.76 -33.89
CA ILE A 85 -3.59 -10.21 -34.95
C ILE A 85 -4.12 -10.72 -36.29
N PRO A 86 -4.09 -9.90 -37.36
CA PRO A 86 -3.49 -10.42 -38.58
C PRO A 86 -2.37 -9.52 -39.11
N THR A 87 -1.18 -10.11 -39.16
CA THR A 87 -0.11 -9.84 -40.10
C THR A 87 -0.63 -9.94 -41.54
N SER A 88 -0.40 -8.91 -42.36
CA SER A 88 -0.40 -9.01 -43.82
C SER A 88 0.89 -8.35 -44.34
N SER A 89 1.88 -9.15 -44.73
CA SER A 89 2.13 -9.59 -46.11
C SER A 89 2.50 -8.43 -47.03
N VAL A 90 3.80 -8.18 -47.08
CA VAL A 90 4.49 -7.53 -48.20
C VAL A 90 4.28 -8.42 -49.42
N ARG A 91 3.57 -7.91 -50.44
CA ARG A 91 3.55 -8.50 -51.77
C ARG A 91 3.86 -7.42 -52.79
N SER A 92 5.08 -7.50 -53.31
CA SER A 92 5.64 -6.73 -54.40
C SER A 92 4.76 -6.83 -55.66
N LEU A 93 4.38 -5.70 -56.24
CA LEU A 93 3.95 -5.63 -57.65
C LEU A 93 5.08 -4.98 -58.45
N ALA A 94 5.87 -5.81 -59.12
CA ALA A 94 6.84 -5.38 -60.13
C ALA A 94 6.09 -5.13 -61.44
N PHE A 95 6.25 -3.95 -62.02
CA PHE A 95 5.86 -3.67 -63.40
C PHE A 95 7.04 -3.96 -64.33
N SER A 96 6.80 -4.72 -65.39
CA SER A 96 7.67 -4.81 -66.57
C SER A 96 6.83 -5.15 -67.81
N PRO A 97 7.32 -4.79 -69.02
CA PRO A 97 6.50 -4.19 -70.07
C PRO A 97 6.02 -5.22 -71.10
N ALA A 98 4.92 -4.91 -71.80
CA ALA A 98 4.47 -5.66 -72.96
C ALA A 98 4.19 -4.73 -74.15
N SER A 99 4.79 -5.06 -75.29
CA SER A 99 4.56 -4.48 -76.63
C SER A 99 3.37 -5.16 -77.34
N PRO A 100 2.80 -4.56 -78.41
CA PRO A 100 1.49 -4.90 -78.95
C PRO A 100 1.53 -5.86 -80.16
N GLU A 101 0.42 -6.58 -80.37
CA GLU A 101 0.17 -7.48 -81.50
C GLU A 101 -1.06 -7.00 -82.33
N THR A 102 -0.92 -7.07 -83.64
CA THR A 102 -1.85 -6.69 -84.73
C THR A 102 -3.10 -7.56 -84.82
N PRO A 103 -4.16 -7.12 -85.54
CA PRO A 103 -4.52 -7.88 -86.74
C PRO A 103 -4.93 -7.03 -87.97
N ASP A 104 -4.70 -7.65 -89.12
CA ASP A 104 -4.78 -7.17 -90.51
C ASP A 104 -6.06 -7.64 -91.23
N GLY A 105 -6.45 -6.87 -92.27
CA GLY A 105 -7.32 -7.27 -93.38
C GLY A 105 -8.82 -6.94 -93.28
N THR A 106 -9.52 -6.32 -94.24
CA THR A 106 -9.17 -6.00 -95.64
C THR A 106 -10.18 -5.00 -96.26
N LYS A 107 -9.68 -4.07 -97.10
CA LYS A 107 -10.32 -3.33 -98.22
C LYS A 107 -11.48 -2.35 -97.94
N GLY A 108 -11.12 -1.07 -97.93
CA GLY A 108 -11.99 0.05 -98.29
C GLY A 108 -11.13 1.20 -98.82
N LYS A 109 -11.10 1.36 -100.14
CA LYS A 109 -10.32 2.34 -100.89
C LYS A 109 -10.82 3.75 -100.53
N HIS A 110 -10.04 4.53 -99.79
CA HIS A 110 -10.11 5.99 -99.87
C HIS A 110 -8.78 6.63 -99.45
N GLU A 111 -8.31 7.51 -100.32
CA GLU A 111 -7.15 8.36 -100.15
C GLU A 111 -7.23 9.17 -98.84
N SER A 112 -6.19 9.07 -98.02
CA SER A 112 -5.64 10.26 -97.37
C SER A 112 -4.17 10.00 -97.12
N GLN A 113 -3.35 10.66 -97.93
CA GLN A 113 -1.91 10.74 -97.76
C GLN A 113 -1.63 11.14 -96.31
N HIS A 114 -1.00 10.25 -95.55
CA HIS A 114 -0.33 10.64 -94.32
C HIS A 114 0.84 11.50 -94.78
N THR A 115 0.60 12.81 -94.82
CA THR A 115 1.63 13.82 -94.99
C THR A 115 2.57 13.65 -93.82
N GLU A 116 3.68 12.95 -94.06
CA GLU A 116 4.95 13.28 -93.44
C GLU A 116 5.07 14.80 -93.61
N SER A 117 4.75 15.53 -92.55
CA SER A 117 4.83 16.98 -92.57
C SER A 117 6.32 17.29 -92.54
N MET A 118 6.96 17.14 -93.71
CA MET A 118 8.14 17.87 -94.10
C MET A 118 7.73 19.34 -94.13
N VAL A 119 7.43 19.90 -92.96
CA VAL A 119 7.43 21.33 -92.74
C VAL A 119 8.87 21.70 -93.02
N LEU A 120 9.11 22.30 -94.18
CA LEU A 120 10.27 23.13 -94.42
C LEU A 120 10.29 24.15 -93.29
N GLN A 121 10.99 23.80 -92.20
CA GLN A 121 11.04 24.60 -91.01
C GLN A 121 11.75 25.89 -91.42
N SER A 122 10.97 26.96 -91.55
CA SER A 122 11.50 28.31 -91.72
C SER A 122 12.54 28.54 -90.63
N SER A 123 13.70 29.12 -90.97
CA SER A 123 14.75 29.49 -89.99
C SER A 123 14.21 30.34 -88.83
N ARG A 124 13.06 30.99 -89.02
CA ARG A 124 12.30 31.70 -88.00
C ARG A 124 11.53 30.77 -87.05
N GLY A 125 10.94 29.68 -87.53
CA GLY A 125 10.20 28.70 -86.72
C GLY A 125 11.11 27.95 -85.74
N ILE A 126 12.30 27.51 -86.19
CA ILE A 126 13.30 26.83 -85.35
C ILE A 126 13.76 27.72 -84.18
N LYS A 127 13.98 29.01 -84.44
CA LYS A 127 14.40 29.98 -83.42
C LYS A 127 13.31 30.18 -82.36
N VAL A 128 12.05 30.31 -82.77
CA VAL A 128 10.92 30.49 -81.85
C VAL A 128 10.69 29.23 -81.01
N GLU A 129 10.78 28.04 -81.60
CA GLU A 129 10.65 26.78 -80.86
C GLU A 129 11.78 26.61 -79.83
N GLY A 130 13.02 26.99 -80.18
CA GLY A 130 14.14 27.03 -79.24
C GLY A 130 13.90 27.97 -78.05
N CYS A 131 13.32 29.16 -78.30
CA CYS A 131 12.92 30.07 -77.24
C CYS A 131 11.83 29.47 -76.34
N ILE A 132 10.78 28.85 -76.91
CA ILE A 132 9.70 28.21 -76.15
C ILE A 132 10.26 27.13 -75.22
N ARG A 133 11.10 26.23 -75.75
CA ARG A 133 11.74 25.17 -74.96
C ARG A 133 12.61 25.71 -73.82
N MET A 134 13.33 26.82 -74.05
CA MET A 134 14.12 27.49 -73.02
C MET A 134 13.24 28.03 -71.90
N TYR A 135 12.15 28.74 -72.24
CA TYR A 135 11.20 29.26 -71.25
C TYR A 135 10.53 28.13 -70.47
N GLU A 136 10.10 27.06 -71.14
CA GLU A 136 9.55 25.87 -70.47
C GLU A 136 10.54 25.25 -69.49
N LEU A 137 11.81 25.12 -69.88
CA LEU A 137 12.85 24.59 -68.99
C LEU A 137 13.05 25.49 -67.77
N VAL A 138 13.13 26.80 -67.96
CA VAL A 138 13.27 27.77 -66.86
C VAL A 138 12.07 27.73 -65.91
N HIS A 139 10.85 27.67 -66.45
CA HIS A 139 9.63 27.56 -65.63
C HIS A 139 9.54 26.23 -64.89
N ARG A 140 9.96 25.13 -65.52
CA ARG A 140 10.05 23.82 -64.86
C ARG A 140 11.05 23.86 -63.71
N MET A 141 12.26 24.37 -63.94
CA MET A 141 13.29 24.50 -62.90
C MET A 141 12.84 25.42 -61.75
N LYS A 142 12.17 26.53 -62.06
CA LYS A 142 11.63 27.43 -61.04
C LYS A 142 10.50 26.78 -60.22
N GLY A 143 9.65 26.00 -60.87
CA GLY A 143 8.58 25.24 -60.21
C GLY A 143 9.11 24.13 -59.29
N THR A 144 10.10 23.36 -59.75
CA THR A 144 10.71 22.29 -58.95
C THR A 144 11.49 22.84 -57.76
N GLU A 145 12.21 23.94 -57.95
CA GLU A 145 12.95 24.59 -56.87
C GLU A 145 12.02 25.23 -55.83
N GLY A 146 10.93 25.88 -56.27
CA GLY A 146 9.92 26.41 -55.34
C GLY A 146 9.25 25.30 -54.52
N LEU A 147 8.95 24.15 -55.15
CA LEU A 147 8.40 22.99 -54.45
C LEU A 147 9.40 22.40 -53.44
N ARG A 148 10.69 22.32 -53.80
CA ARG A 148 11.75 21.88 -52.91
C ARG A 148 11.85 22.78 -51.68
N GLN A 149 11.91 24.09 -51.86
CA GLN A 149 11.99 25.06 -50.78
C GLN A 149 10.78 24.97 -49.85
N TRP A 150 9.59 24.85 -50.41
CA TRP A 150 8.37 24.64 -49.63
C TRP A 150 8.44 23.35 -48.83
N GLN A 151 8.88 22.23 -49.42
CA GLN A 151 9.03 20.96 -48.72
C GLN A 151 10.03 21.07 -47.56
N GLU A 152 11.20 21.67 -47.80
CA GLU A 152 12.21 21.85 -46.76
C GLU A 152 11.70 22.73 -45.60
N GLU A 153 10.90 23.76 -45.88
CA GLU A 153 10.26 24.56 -44.84
C GLU A 153 9.26 23.76 -44.01
N GLN A 154 8.45 22.92 -44.65
CA GLN A 154 7.52 22.04 -43.92
C GLN A 154 8.28 21.03 -43.08
N GLU A 155 9.30 20.39 -43.64
CA GLU A 155 10.14 19.44 -42.90
C GLU A 155 10.84 20.12 -41.71
N ARG A 156 11.35 21.36 -41.88
CA ARG A 156 11.95 22.12 -40.77
C ARG A 156 10.93 22.38 -39.66
N LYS A 157 9.70 22.77 -40.00
CA LYS A 157 8.63 22.99 -39.01
C LYS A 157 8.24 21.69 -38.29
N VAL A 158 8.07 20.59 -39.04
CA VAL A 158 7.74 19.27 -38.47
C VAL A 158 8.87 18.79 -37.56
N ARG A 159 10.14 18.96 -37.96
CA ARG A 159 11.29 18.62 -37.13
C ARG A 159 11.30 19.40 -35.81
N ALA A 160 11.13 20.71 -35.86
CA ALA A 160 11.07 21.54 -34.65
C ALA A 160 9.93 21.13 -33.70
N LEU A 161 8.75 20.82 -34.24
CA LEU A 161 7.61 20.34 -33.44
C LEU A 161 7.88 18.96 -32.83
N SER A 162 8.47 18.05 -33.61
CA SER A 162 8.84 16.70 -33.14
C SER A 162 9.90 16.77 -32.04
N GLU A 163 10.92 17.61 -32.19
CA GLU A 163 11.96 17.84 -31.20
C GLU A 163 11.34 18.34 -29.90
N MET A 164 10.51 19.39 -29.98
CA MET A 164 9.80 19.94 -28.82
C MET A 164 8.91 18.89 -28.13
N ALA A 165 8.15 18.12 -28.89
CA ALA A 165 7.30 17.05 -28.35
C ALA A 165 8.15 15.96 -27.64
N SER A 166 9.28 15.58 -28.23
CA SER A 166 10.19 14.59 -27.65
C SER A 166 10.83 15.09 -26.35
N GLU A 167 11.18 16.36 -26.26
CA GLU A 167 11.70 16.96 -25.03
C GLU A 167 10.64 17.01 -23.93
N GLN A 168 9.39 17.36 -24.26
CA GLN A 168 8.31 17.36 -23.29
C GLN A 168 8.05 15.96 -22.73
N LEU A 169 8.10 14.94 -23.58
CA LEU A 169 7.99 13.55 -23.16
C LEU A 169 9.14 13.13 -22.24
N LYS A 170 10.39 13.43 -22.61
CA LYS A 170 11.56 13.17 -21.74
C LYS A 170 11.43 13.82 -20.38
N ARG A 171 11.08 15.11 -20.33
CA ARG A 171 10.85 15.84 -19.05
C ARG A 171 9.72 15.25 -18.23
N PHE A 172 8.71 14.67 -18.87
CA PHE A 172 7.62 13.99 -18.18
C PHE A 172 8.10 12.67 -17.57
N ASP A 173 8.82 11.86 -18.34
CA ASP A 173 9.37 10.58 -17.88
C ASP A 173 10.37 10.77 -16.75
N GLU A 174 11.29 11.73 -16.85
CA GLU A 174 12.24 12.09 -15.78
C GLU A 174 11.52 12.46 -14.47
N ARG A 175 10.47 13.30 -14.55
CA ARG A 175 9.68 13.68 -13.36
C ARG A 175 8.96 12.48 -12.75
N LYS A 176 8.45 11.58 -13.59
CA LYS A 176 7.78 10.35 -13.16
C LYS A 176 8.76 9.42 -12.45
N GLU A 177 9.95 9.22 -13.01
CA GLU A 177 11.01 8.40 -12.41
C GLU A 177 11.48 8.98 -11.07
N LEU A 178 11.75 10.28 -11.00
CA LEU A 178 12.13 10.95 -9.75
C LEU A 178 11.05 10.80 -8.66
N LYS A 179 9.77 10.93 -9.04
CA LYS A 179 8.66 10.72 -8.11
C LYS A 179 8.64 9.29 -7.58
N HIS A 180 8.74 8.29 -8.46
CA HIS A 180 8.77 6.88 -8.05
C HIS A 180 9.99 6.56 -7.17
N HIS A 181 11.16 7.10 -7.50
CA HIS A 181 12.36 6.88 -6.72
C HIS A 181 12.22 7.45 -5.30
N LYS A 182 11.65 8.66 -5.19
CA LYS A 182 11.33 9.29 -3.91
C LYS A 182 10.32 8.46 -3.11
N GLU A 183 9.19 8.07 -3.71
CA GLU A 183 8.17 7.24 -3.05
C GLU A 183 8.76 5.92 -2.51
N PHE A 184 9.63 5.29 -3.31
CA PHE A 184 10.27 4.04 -2.92
C PHE A 184 11.32 4.26 -1.82
N GLN A 185 12.06 5.38 -1.83
CA GLN A 185 12.95 5.76 -0.74
C GLN A 185 12.16 6.03 0.55
N ASP A 186 11.10 6.84 0.48
CA ASP A 186 10.24 7.15 1.63
C ASP A 186 9.67 5.87 2.26
N LEU A 187 9.20 4.93 1.42
CA LEU A 187 8.69 3.64 1.89
C LEU A 187 9.77 2.80 2.58
N ARG A 188 10.98 2.73 2.01
CA ARG A 188 12.12 2.04 2.63
C ARG A 188 12.45 2.63 4.00
N GLU A 189 12.50 3.95 4.11
CA GLU A 189 12.80 4.62 5.38
C GLU A 189 11.71 4.35 6.43
N VAL A 190 10.43 4.41 6.05
CA VAL A 190 9.33 4.08 6.97
C VAL A 190 9.42 2.63 7.44
N MET A 191 9.69 1.69 6.52
CA MET A 191 9.88 0.29 6.86
C MET A 191 11.07 0.09 7.82
N GLU A 192 12.22 0.70 7.55
CA GLU A 192 13.38 0.63 8.44
C GLU A 192 13.11 1.23 9.81
N ARG A 193 12.45 2.39 9.88
CA ARG A 193 12.06 3.02 11.15
C ARG A 193 11.12 2.11 11.93
N SER A 194 10.07 1.59 11.29
CA SER A 194 9.11 0.68 11.94
C SER A 194 9.75 -0.61 12.45
N SER A 195 10.72 -1.16 11.70
CA SER A 195 11.48 -2.34 12.10
C SER A 195 12.35 -2.06 13.33
N ARG A 196 13.08 -0.92 13.33
CA ARG A 196 13.90 -0.50 14.49
C ARG A 196 13.05 -0.26 15.72
N GLU A 197 11.89 0.40 15.56
CA GLU A 197 10.95 0.62 16.65
C GLU A 197 10.41 -0.71 17.21
N ALA A 198 9.97 -1.62 16.34
CA ALA A 198 9.47 -2.94 16.75
C ALA A 198 10.54 -3.76 17.49
N LEU A 199 11.77 -3.77 16.99
CA LEU A 199 12.92 -4.40 17.67
C LEU A 199 13.17 -3.76 19.04
N GLY A 200 13.17 -2.43 19.12
CA GLY A 200 13.33 -1.71 20.38
C GLY A 200 12.23 -2.03 21.41
N GLN A 201 10.97 -2.16 20.97
CA GLN A 201 9.88 -2.59 21.86
C GLN A 201 10.07 -4.05 22.32
N GLN A 202 10.48 -4.94 21.42
CA GLN A 202 10.76 -6.34 21.76
C GLN A 202 11.88 -6.45 22.81
N GLU A 203 12.94 -5.65 22.67
CA GLU A 203 14.05 -5.61 23.63
C GLU A 203 13.60 -5.09 25.00
N LYS A 204 12.77 -4.05 25.03
CA LYS A 204 12.16 -3.54 26.28
C LYS A 204 11.35 -4.64 26.97
N LEU A 205 10.49 -5.35 26.25
CA LEU A 205 9.72 -6.47 26.82
C LEU A 205 10.62 -7.59 27.33
N LYS A 206 11.67 -7.96 26.58
CA LYS A 206 12.66 -8.96 27.05
C LYS A 206 13.37 -8.51 28.33
N ALA A 207 13.74 -7.23 28.43
CA ALA A 207 14.36 -6.68 29.64
C ALA A 207 13.39 -6.68 30.83
N GLU A 208 12.13 -6.35 30.58
CA GLU A 208 11.05 -6.34 31.56
C GLU A 208 10.77 -7.74 32.12
N HIS A 209 10.65 -8.75 31.24
CA HIS A 209 10.53 -10.15 31.66
C HIS A 209 11.75 -10.63 32.47
N ARG A 210 12.97 -10.27 32.06
CA ARG A 210 14.19 -10.59 32.83
C ARG A 210 14.15 -9.93 34.21
N HIS A 211 13.68 -8.68 34.30
CA HIS A 211 13.56 -7.97 35.56
C HIS A 211 12.53 -8.64 36.49
N ARG A 212 11.34 -8.98 35.98
CA ARG A 212 10.33 -9.75 36.72
C ARG A 212 10.86 -11.09 37.23
N ALA A 213 11.58 -11.82 36.37
CA ALA A 213 12.20 -13.09 36.75
C ALA A 213 13.24 -12.92 37.87
N LYS A 214 14.04 -11.84 37.86
CA LYS A 214 14.97 -11.52 38.96
C LYS A 214 14.24 -11.27 40.28
N ILE A 215 13.15 -10.50 40.26
CA ILE A 215 12.33 -10.23 41.46
C ILE A 215 11.75 -11.53 42.00
N LEU A 216 11.16 -12.38 41.15
CA LEU A 216 10.59 -13.65 41.58
C LEU A 216 11.64 -14.58 42.19
N ASN A 217 12.82 -14.68 41.57
CA ASN A 217 13.92 -15.48 42.12
C ASN A 217 14.40 -14.96 43.48
N LEU A 218 14.44 -13.63 43.67
CA LEU A 218 14.80 -13.03 44.95
C LEU A 218 13.75 -13.39 46.03
N LYS A 219 12.46 -13.19 45.72
CA LYS A 219 11.37 -13.54 46.64
C LYS A 219 11.36 -15.02 47.00
N LEU A 220 11.66 -15.90 46.03
CA LEU A 220 11.76 -17.33 46.28
C LEU A 220 12.88 -17.65 47.27
N ARG A 221 14.07 -17.06 47.10
CA ARG A 221 15.19 -17.23 48.02
C ARG A 221 14.88 -16.69 49.42
N GLU A 222 14.24 -15.53 49.50
CA GLU A 222 13.81 -14.94 50.78
C GLU A 222 12.79 -15.83 51.49
N ALA A 223 11.79 -16.34 50.77
CA ALA A 223 10.79 -17.27 51.32
C ALA A 223 11.44 -18.58 51.80
N GLU A 224 12.41 -19.11 51.06
CA GLU A 224 13.15 -20.31 51.48
C GLU A 224 13.98 -20.05 52.75
N GLN A 225 14.66 -18.91 52.84
CA GLN A 225 15.37 -18.52 54.06
C GLN A 225 14.42 -18.35 55.25
N GLN A 226 13.24 -17.75 55.04
CA GLN A 226 12.23 -17.63 56.09
C GLN A 226 11.74 -19.00 56.56
N ARG A 227 11.47 -19.92 55.62
CA ARG A 227 11.08 -21.30 55.93
C ARG A 227 12.15 -22.02 56.75
N LEU A 228 13.43 -21.85 56.40
CA LEU A 228 14.55 -22.44 57.15
C LEU A 228 14.62 -21.88 58.58
N ARG A 229 14.54 -20.55 58.75
CA ARG A 229 14.52 -19.92 60.08
C ARG A 229 13.33 -20.40 60.92
N GLN A 230 12.15 -20.53 60.32
CA GLN A 230 10.97 -21.06 60.99
C GLN A 230 11.17 -22.52 61.42
N ALA A 231 11.71 -23.36 60.53
CA ALA A 231 12.01 -24.76 60.83
C ALA A 231 13.03 -24.90 61.97
N GLU A 232 14.07 -24.05 62.00
CA GLU A 232 15.05 -24.01 63.09
C GLU A 232 14.41 -23.57 64.41
N GLN A 233 13.58 -22.52 64.41
CA GLN A 233 12.84 -22.09 65.60
C GLN A 233 11.89 -23.17 66.11
N GLU A 234 11.17 -23.86 65.23
CA GLU A 234 10.36 -25.00 65.62
C GLU A 234 11.20 -26.16 66.18
N ARG A 235 12.38 -26.42 65.60
CA ARG A 235 13.31 -27.43 66.13
C ARG A 235 13.74 -27.08 67.55
N LEU A 236 14.14 -25.83 67.79
CA LEU A 236 14.48 -25.34 69.13
C LEU A 236 13.29 -25.45 70.10
N ARG A 237 12.08 -25.08 69.68
CA ARG A 237 10.87 -25.25 70.51
C ARG A 237 10.61 -26.71 70.85
N ARG A 238 10.82 -27.64 69.90
CA ARG A 238 10.68 -29.10 70.14
C ARG A 238 11.76 -29.60 71.11
N GLU A 239 13.01 -29.20 70.93
CA GLU A 239 14.14 -29.56 71.80
C GLU A 239 13.93 -29.05 73.24
N GLU A 240 13.49 -27.79 73.41
CA GLU A 240 13.12 -27.24 74.71
C GLU A 240 11.96 -28.03 75.35
N GLY A 241 10.92 -28.35 74.57
CA GLY A 241 9.80 -29.18 75.03
C GLY A 241 10.25 -30.56 75.51
N GLN A 242 11.14 -31.21 74.76
CA GLN A 242 11.76 -32.49 75.15
C GLN A 242 12.65 -32.34 76.40
N GLY A 243 13.36 -31.22 76.54
CA GLY A 243 14.14 -30.91 77.75
C GLY A 243 13.25 -30.82 78.98
N ARG A 244 12.15 -30.05 78.88
CA ARG A 244 11.15 -29.92 79.96
C ARG A 244 10.52 -31.25 80.33
N LEU A 245 10.20 -32.10 79.34
CA LEU A 245 9.66 -33.43 79.58
C LEU A 245 10.65 -34.32 80.36
N ARG A 246 11.94 -34.30 79.99
CA ARG A 246 12.99 -35.02 80.73
C ARG A 246 13.12 -34.51 82.17
N SER A 247 13.05 -33.20 82.40
CA SER A 247 13.05 -32.62 83.74
C SER A 247 11.83 -33.07 84.57
N LEU A 248 10.64 -33.16 83.96
CA LEU A 248 9.44 -33.66 84.65
C LEU A 248 9.59 -35.12 85.06
N TYR A 249 10.14 -35.98 84.20
CA TYR A 249 10.39 -37.38 84.57
C TYR A 249 11.40 -37.50 85.72
N ALA A 250 12.48 -36.71 85.71
CA ALA A 250 13.43 -36.67 86.83
C ALA A 250 12.76 -36.23 88.14
N LEU A 251 11.92 -35.18 88.09
CA LEU A 251 11.15 -34.72 89.26
C LEU A 251 10.16 -35.78 89.76
N GLN A 252 9.48 -36.48 88.84
CA GLN A 252 8.58 -37.58 89.19
C GLN A 252 9.34 -38.70 89.91
N GLU A 253 10.53 -39.05 89.44
CA GLU A 253 11.39 -40.07 90.03
C GLU A 253 11.86 -39.66 91.44
N GLU A 254 12.25 -38.40 91.63
CA GLU A 254 12.61 -37.85 92.95
C GLU A 254 11.41 -37.85 93.93
N VAL A 255 10.20 -37.50 93.49
CA VAL A 255 9.00 -37.58 94.33
C VAL A 255 8.72 -39.03 94.74
N LEU A 256 8.89 -39.98 93.81
CA LEU A 256 8.72 -41.39 94.10
C LEU A 256 9.74 -41.88 95.13
N GLN A 257 11.01 -41.46 95.02
CA GLN A 257 12.07 -41.77 95.99
C GLN A 257 11.76 -41.18 97.37
N LEU A 258 11.35 -39.91 97.45
CA LEU A 258 10.96 -39.27 98.71
C LEU A 258 9.80 -40.00 99.37
N ARG A 259 8.80 -40.43 98.58
CA ARG A 259 7.68 -41.22 99.08
C ARG A 259 8.13 -42.58 99.61
N GLN A 260 8.99 -43.29 98.89
CA GLN A 260 9.54 -44.57 99.35
C GLN A 260 10.37 -44.40 100.64
N GLN A 261 11.16 -43.33 100.77
CA GLN A 261 11.90 -43.00 101.99
C GLN A 261 10.96 -42.70 103.17
N LEU A 262 9.85 -42.02 102.91
CA LEU A 262 8.82 -41.75 103.91
C LEU A 262 8.11 -43.05 104.34
N ASP A 263 7.70 -43.89 103.38
CA ASP A 263 7.03 -45.18 103.64
C ASP A 263 7.97 -46.17 104.38
N ALA A 264 9.28 -46.15 104.11
CA ALA A 264 10.27 -46.95 104.82
C ALA A 264 10.56 -46.41 106.25
N SER A 265 10.52 -45.08 106.43
CA SER A 265 10.66 -44.44 107.74
C SER A 265 9.43 -44.60 108.63
N ASP A 266 8.22 -44.61 108.06
CA ASP A 266 6.98 -44.83 108.82
C ASP A 266 6.93 -46.25 109.45
N ARG A 267 7.64 -47.23 108.84
CA ARG A 267 7.86 -48.57 109.42
C ARG A 267 8.89 -48.60 110.55
N HIS A 268 9.73 -47.57 110.68
CA HIS A 268 10.78 -47.41 111.71
C HIS A 268 10.42 -46.31 112.73
N ARG A 269 9.13 -45.97 112.85
CA ARG A 269 8.60 -44.83 113.63
C ARG A 269 9.01 -44.77 115.10
N ASP A 270 9.49 -45.87 115.67
CA ASP A 270 9.78 -45.96 117.09
C ASP A 270 11.23 -45.64 117.47
N LEU A 271 12.15 -45.38 116.52
CA LEU A 271 13.59 -45.29 116.84
C LEU A 271 14.37 -44.06 116.32
N LEU A 272 13.85 -43.23 115.41
CA LEU A 272 14.59 -42.06 114.91
C LEU A 272 13.73 -40.80 114.84
N LYS A 273 14.24 -39.70 115.41
CA LYS A 273 13.71 -38.33 115.23
C LYS A 273 13.79 -37.98 113.75
N LEU A 274 12.70 -38.25 113.04
CA LEU A 274 12.55 -37.90 111.64
C LEU A 274 12.59 -36.37 111.47
N ASP A 275 13.48 -35.85 110.64
CA ASP A 275 13.48 -34.43 110.28
C ASP A 275 12.36 -34.18 109.24
N LEU A 276 11.13 -34.17 109.73
CA LEU A 276 9.93 -33.93 108.92
C LEU A 276 10.01 -32.56 108.22
N SER A 277 10.70 -31.58 108.82
CA SER A 277 10.98 -30.28 108.22
C SER A 277 11.86 -30.39 106.96
N ALA A 278 12.85 -31.29 106.93
CA ALA A 278 13.68 -31.49 105.74
C ALA A 278 12.85 -32.04 104.56
N PHE A 279 11.95 -33.00 104.82
CA PHE A 279 11.03 -33.54 103.80
C PHE A 279 10.05 -32.47 103.28
N LEU A 280 9.46 -31.67 104.17
CA LEU A 280 8.57 -30.56 103.80
C LEU A 280 9.31 -29.50 102.97
N THR A 281 10.55 -29.16 103.34
CA THR A 281 11.38 -28.20 102.61
C THR A 281 11.71 -28.72 101.21
N ARG A 282 12.09 -30.00 101.08
CA ARG A 282 12.36 -30.61 99.77
C ARG A 282 11.10 -30.72 98.91
N GLY A 283 9.96 -31.09 99.49
CA GLY A 283 8.68 -31.11 98.79
C GLY A 283 8.31 -29.73 98.23
N ASN A 284 8.48 -28.67 99.02
CA ASN A 284 8.26 -27.29 98.57
C ASN A 284 9.22 -26.87 97.44
N GLN A 285 10.49 -27.30 97.49
CA GLN A 285 11.44 -27.08 96.40
C GLN A 285 10.98 -27.75 95.11
N LEU A 286 10.51 -29.01 95.17
CA LEU A 286 9.98 -29.72 94.01
C LEU A 286 8.74 -29.04 93.44
N CYS A 287 7.82 -28.59 94.28
CA CYS A 287 6.66 -27.79 93.84
C CYS A 287 7.09 -26.49 93.13
N GLY A 288 8.15 -25.83 93.61
CA GLY A 288 8.74 -24.66 92.97
C GLY A 288 9.33 -24.97 91.58
N LEU A 289 10.05 -26.08 91.45
CA LEU A 289 10.60 -26.56 90.18
C LEU A 289 9.50 -26.90 89.17
N ILE A 290 8.46 -27.62 89.60
CA ILE A 290 7.30 -27.96 88.78
C ILE A 290 6.58 -26.67 88.32
N SER A 291 6.35 -25.72 89.23
CA SER A 291 5.73 -24.44 88.91
C SER A 291 6.56 -23.63 87.89
N GLY A 292 7.90 -23.67 88.01
CA GLY A 292 8.81 -23.07 87.05
C GLY A 292 8.67 -23.65 85.64
N ILE A 293 8.59 -24.98 85.52
CA ILE A 293 8.40 -25.68 84.24
C ILE A 293 7.04 -25.35 83.62
N ILE A 294 5.97 -25.35 84.43
CA ILE A 294 4.61 -25.02 83.98
C ILE A 294 4.55 -23.58 83.47
N ARG A 295 5.13 -22.62 84.20
CA ARG A 295 5.18 -21.22 83.78
C ARG A 295 5.93 -21.05 82.46
N ALA A 296 7.12 -21.64 82.33
CA ALA A 296 7.87 -21.63 81.08
C ALA A 296 7.08 -22.24 79.92
N ALA A 297 6.26 -23.28 80.17
CA ALA A 297 5.38 -23.90 79.17
C ALA A 297 4.21 -23.00 78.76
N SER A 298 3.64 -22.25 79.71
CA SER A 298 2.55 -21.30 79.42
C SER A 298 3.02 -20.07 78.63
N GLU A 299 4.22 -19.55 78.92
CA GLU A 299 4.78 -18.37 78.23
C GLU A 299 5.08 -18.65 76.74
N VAL A 300 5.57 -19.86 76.43
CA VAL A 300 5.80 -20.29 75.04
C VAL A 300 4.48 -20.45 74.26
N ARG A 301 3.39 -20.82 74.94
CA ARG A 301 2.07 -20.97 74.31
C ARG A 301 1.40 -19.61 74.01
N ALA A 302 1.66 -18.59 74.82
CA ALA A 302 1.13 -17.23 74.60
C ALA A 302 1.79 -16.50 73.42
N LEU A 303 3.09 -16.73 73.17
CA LEU A 303 3.83 -16.08 72.08
C LEU A 303 3.62 -16.73 70.70
N GLY A 304 3.06 -17.95 70.64
CA GLY A 304 2.77 -18.66 69.39
C GLY A 304 1.39 -18.40 68.78
N GLY A 305 0.52 -17.64 69.46
CA GLY A 305 -0.88 -17.44 69.07
C GLY A 305 -1.17 -16.30 68.09
N HIS A 306 -0.15 -15.55 67.63
CA HIS A 306 -0.34 -14.34 66.82
C HIS A 306 0.02 -14.48 65.33
N CYS A 307 0.08 -15.70 64.81
CA CYS A 307 0.24 -15.96 63.37
C CYS A 307 -0.89 -16.86 62.86
N LEU A 308 -2.10 -16.33 62.78
CA LEU A 308 -3.17 -16.78 61.87
C LEU A 308 -3.85 -15.55 61.28
#